data_AF-A0A956XK78-F1
#
_entry.id   AF-A0A956XK78-F1
#
_cell.length_a   1.000
_cell.length_b   1.000
_cell.length_c   1.000
_cell.angle_alpha   90.00
_cell.angle_beta   90.00
_cell.angle_gamma   90.00
#
_symmetry.space_group_name_H-M   'P 1'
#
loop_
_entity.id
_entity.type
_entity.pdbx_description
1 polymer ?
#
loop_
_entity_poly.entity_id
_entity_poly.type
_entity_poly.pdbx_seq_one_letter_code
_entity_poly.pdbx_strand_id
1 'polypeptide(L)'
;MLLWRLWHAIQNPPSQQAIYRRGSVRKRLQSPRVTGMFFPWMMMFAGFGFCSASTWTWLPTLLIVSMFLLNVIYALTSGVAVSDAIVKEKVTNRYPLLASSPTGTFGTAWATCVMRLHRRSSFAWVPFLVGLISIVVAFTLVLIVLMTFVVAASESGAQASEEVNQMIMRQAAGAIGLVILFCFDHFYSLVTAALLGMLVPVDEANPSEAQVRTLGIFLTIQLAMYFVCFSVFFGTQTFGLPSLGNTVEQVVLTILVYIIAREVSLHWLWRVLVNQLNAAMPEAEAVLQSS
;
A
#
# COMPACT_ATOMS: atom_id res chain seq x y z
N MET A 1 -3.41 13.35 7.15
CA MET A 1 -3.44 11.88 7.32
C MET A 1 -2.08 11.42 7.83
N LEU A 2 -2.09 10.62 8.89
CA LEU A 2 -0.91 9.98 9.47
C LEU A 2 -0.20 9.11 8.45
N LEU A 3 -0.93 8.44 7.55
CA LEU A 3 -0.33 7.65 6.46
C LEU A 3 0.73 8.44 5.70
N TRP A 4 0.38 9.62 5.20
CA TRP A 4 1.29 10.43 4.39
C TRP A 4 2.50 10.90 5.18
N ARG A 5 2.33 11.28 6.45
CA ARG A 5 3.43 11.68 7.32
C ARG A 5 4.40 10.52 7.57
N LEU A 6 3.89 9.34 7.89
CA LEU A 6 4.70 8.13 8.08
C LEU A 6 5.38 7.69 6.79
N TRP A 7 4.64 7.71 5.68
CA TRP A 7 5.18 7.36 4.37
C TRP A 7 6.33 8.29 3.98
N HIS A 8 6.14 9.60 4.18
CA HIS A 8 7.17 10.58 3.90
C HIS A 8 8.40 10.41 4.80
N ALA A 9 8.18 10.18 6.10
CA ALA A 9 9.25 9.89 7.06
C ALA A 9 10.00 8.59 6.73
N ILE A 10 9.32 7.59 6.15
CA ILE A 10 9.98 6.38 5.62
C ILE A 10 10.82 6.77 4.39
N GLN A 11 10.24 7.47 3.41
CA GLN A 11 10.94 7.83 2.16
C GLN A 11 12.18 8.72 2.37
N ASN A 12 12.18 9.55 3.41
CA ASN A 12 13.24 10.50 3.71
C ASN A 12 13.97 10.08 5.00
N PRO A 13 14.85 9.06 4.95
CA PRO A 13 15.61 8.65 6.12
C PRO A 13 16.49 9.79 6.65
N PRO A 14 16.63 9.92 7.98
CA PRO A 14 17.51 10.90 8.59
C PRO A 14 18.98 10.58 8.27
N SER A 15 19.51 11.24 7.24
CA SER A 15 20.84 11.00 6.67
C SER A 15 21.99 11.28 7.65
N GLN A 16 21.73 12.11 8.65
CA GLN A 16 22.71 12.51 9.67
C GLN A 16 22.90 11.44 10.77
N GLN A 17 21.99 10.48 10.91
CA GLN A 17 22.09 9.46 11.95
C GLN A 17 23.14 8.39 11.60
N ALA A 18 24.07 8.15 12.53
CA ALA A 18 25.16 7.18 12.35
C ALA A 18 24.65 5.76 12.07
N ILE A 19 23.51 5.38 12.65
CA ILE A 19 22.85 4.07 12.43
C ILE A 19 22.50 3.90 10.96
N TYR A 20 21.88 4.91 10.35
CA TYR A 20 21.52 4.89 8.95
C TYR A 20 22.76 4.84 8.06
N ARG A 21 23.79 5.66 8.38
CA ARG A 21 25.05 5.69 7.64
C ARG A 21 25.75 4.34 7.63
N ARG A 22 25.78 3.63 8.76
CA ARG A 22 26.33 2.26 8.85
C ARG A 22 25.60 1.28 7.91
N GLY A 23 24.29 1.41 7.78
CA GLY A 23 23.47 0.61 6.89
C GLY A 23 23.60 0.96 5.41
N SER A 24 23.68 2.26 5.10
CA SER A 24 23.64 2.79 3.73
C SER A 24 24.99 2.70 3.01
N VAL A 25 26.11 2.81 3.74
CA VAL A 25 27.48 2.72 3.17
C VAL A 25 27.72 1.41 2.41
N ARG A 26 26.97 0.34 2.71
CA ARG A 26 27.13 -0.97 2.05
C ARG A 26 26.35 -1.15 0.75
N LYS A 27 25.47 -0.23 0.36
CA LYS A 27 24.79 -0.27 -0.94
C LYS A 27 24.82 1.11 -1.56
N ARG A 28 25.76 1.35 -2.50
CA ARG A 28 25.49 2.29 -3.60
C ARG A 28 24.11 1.90 -4.14
N LEU A 29 23.17 2.83 -4.11
CA LEU A 29 21.87 2.73 -4.77
C LEU A 29 22.15 2.30 -6.22
N GLN A 30 22.11 1.00 -6.48
CA GLN A 30 21.96 0.52 -7.84
C GLN A 30 20.57 1.01 -8.21
N SER A 31 20.51 2.14 -8.93
CA SER A 31 19.31 2.53 -9.67
C SER A 31 18.72 1.25 -10.23
N PRO A 32 17.43 0.94 -9.96
CA PRO A 32 16.84 -0.29 -10.47
C PRO A 32 17.18 -0.34 -11.94
N ARG A 33 18.01 -1.31 -12.33
CA ARG A 33 18.34 -1.53 -13.74
C ARG A 33 17.07 -2.11 -14.33
N VAL A 34 16.14 -1.22 -14.66
CA VAL A 34 15.01 -1.54 -15.52
C VAL A 34 15.67 -1.93 -16.83
N THR A 35 15.82 -3.24 -17.05
CA THR A 35 16.22 -3.75 -18.33
C THR A 35 15.24 -3.16 -19.35
N GLY A 36 15.74 -2.62 -20.46
CA GLY A 36 14.87 -1.97 -21.47
C GLY A 36 13.71 -2.87 -21.94
N MET A 37 13.82 -4.19 -21.75
CA MET A 37 12.78 -5.17 -22.02
C MET A 37 11.67 -5.29 -20.95
N PHE A 38 11.88 -4.85 -19.70
CA PHE A 38 10.87 -4.94 -18.65
C PHE A 38 9.61 -4.13 -18.98
N PHE A 39 9.79 -2.90 -19.48
CA PHE A 39 8.68 -2.02 -19.81
C PHE A 39 7.80 -2.56 -20.97
N PRO A 40 8.36 -3.00 -22.12
CA PRO A 40 7.59 -3.67 -23.17
C PRO A 40 6.84 -4.90 -22.68
N TRP A 41 7.48 -5.76 -21.87
CA TRP A 41 6.83 -6.95 -21.31
C TRP A 41 5.65 -6.58 -20.43
N MET A 42 5.81 -5.57 -19.58
CA MET A 42 4.75 -5.16 -18.66
C MET A 42 3.60 -4.47 -19.41
N MET A 43 3.87 -3.68 -20.45
CA MET A 43 2.86 -3.14 -21.35
C MET A 43 2.14 -4.24 -22.14
N MET A 44 2.86 -5.27 -22.58
CA MET A 44 2.26 -6.42 -23.25
C MET A 44 1.34 -7.20 -22.30
N PHE A 45 1.73 -7.40 -21.04
CA PHE A 45 0.88 -8.02 -20.02
C PHE A 45 -0.34 -7.16 -19.66
N ALA A 46 -0.17 -5.84 -19.55
CA ALA A 46 -1.28 -4.93 -19.31
C ALA A 46 -2.26 -4.91 -20.49
N GLY A 47 -1.75 -4.86 -21.73
CA GLY A 47 -2.56 -4.93 -22.95
C GLY A 47 -3.25 -6.27 -23.11
N PHE A 48 -2.55 -7.38 -22.85
CA PHE A 48 -3.14 -8.71 -22.85
C PHE A 48 -4.24 -8.82 -21.78
N GLY A 49 -3.98 -8.34 -20.57
CA GLY A 49 -4.96 -8.28 -19.48
C GLY A 49 -6.19 -7.46 -19.83
N PHE A 50 -6.02 -6.33 -20.53
CA PHE A 50 -7.12 -5.50 -21.00
C PHE A 50 -7.94 -6.18 -22.11
N CYS A 51 -7.30 -6.73 -23.14
CA CYS A 51 -8.00 -7.43 -24.21
C CYS A 51 -8.72 -8.69 -23.70
N SER A 52 -8.09 -9.43 -22.79
CA SER A 52 -8.67 -10.64 -22.21
C SER A 52 -9.74 -10.34 -21.15
N ALA A 53 -9.68 -9.20 -20.48
CA ALA A 53 -10.78 -8.69 -19.65
C ALA A 53 -12.06 -8.44 -20.46
N SER A 54 -11.91 -8.02 -21.73
CA SER A 54 -13.05 -7.81 -22.62
C SER A 54 -13.69 -9.12 -23.10
N THR A 55 -12.92 -10.21 -23.17
CA THR A 55 -13.43 -11.51 -23.65
C THR A 55 -13.92 -12.39 -22.50
N TRP A 56 -13.27 -12.34 -21.33
CA TRP A 56 -13.55 -13.19 -20.18
C TRP A 56 -13.92 -12.38 -18.94
N THR A 57 -15.20 -12.39 -18.59
CA THR A 57 -15.77 -11.61 -17.48
C THR A 57 -15.19 -11.94 -16.10
N TRP A 58 -14.64 -13.15 -15.91
CA TRP A 58 -14.04 -13.59 -14.64
C TRP A 58 -12.56 -13.19 -14.48
N LEU A 59 -11.86 -12.93 -15.59
CA LEU A 59 -10.42 -12.66 -15.58
C LEU A 59 -10.05 -11.36 -14.86
N PRO A 60 -10.80 -10.23 -15.00
CA PRO A 60 -10.54 -9.02 -14.22
C PRO A 60 -10.56 -9.30 -12.73
N THR A 61 -11.54 -10.07 -12.25
CA THR A 61 -11.67 -10.43 -10.83
C THR A 61 -10.45 -11.23 -10.36
N LEU A 62 -9.97 -12.16 -11.16
CA LEU A 62 -8.76 -12.92 -10.83
C LEU A 62 -7.52 -12.02 -10.77
N LEU A 63 -7.34 -11.14 -11.76
CA LEU A 63 -6.23 -10.18 -11.79
C LEU A 63 -6.25 -9.28 -10.56
N ILE A 64 -7.41 -8.75 -10.20
CA ILE A 64 -7.61 -7.93 -9.00
C ILE A 64 -7.17 -8.71 -7.74
N VAL A 65 -7.71 -9.92 -7.55
CA VAL A 65 -7.35 -10.78 -6.40
C VAL A 65 -5.85 -11.04 -6.36
N SER A 66 -5.24 -11.36 -7.51
CA SER A 66 -3.80 -11.58 -7.60
C SER A 66 -2.97 -10.34 -7.22
N MET A 67 -3.39 -9.14 -7.64
CA MET A 67 -2.71 -7.90 -7.32
C MET A 67 -2.78 -7.59 -5.82
N PHE A 68 -3.95 -7.80 -5.19
CA PHE A 68 -4.10 -7.67 -3.75
C PHE A 68 -3.23 -8.68 -3.00
N LEU A 69 -3.20 -9.95 -3.43
CA LEU A 69 -2.34 -10.98 -2.83
C LEU A 69 -0.86 -10.61 -2.94
N LEU A 70 -0.41 -10.14 -4.10
CA LEU A 70 0.97 -9.67 -4.29
C LEU A 70 1.30 -8.50 -3.36
N ASN A 71 0.37 -7.56 -3.19
CA ASN A 71 0.56 -6.45 -2.26
C ASN A 71 0.67 -6.92 -0.80
N VAL A 72 -0.20 -7.84 -0.38
CA VAL A 72 -0.16 -8.46 0.95
C VAL A 72 1.17 -9.18 1.18
N ILE A 73 1.62 -10.02 0.23
CA ILE A 73 2.91 -10.71 0.30
C ILE A 73 4.06 -9.71 0.40
N TYR A 74 4.01 -8.65 -0.40
CA TYR A 74 5.03 -7.61 -0.42
C TYR A 74 5.15 -6.89 0.93
N ALA A 75 4.03 -6.41 1.46
CA ALA A 75 3.98 -5.75 2.77
C ALA A 75 4.42 -6.71 3.87
N LEU A 76 3.90 -7.94 3.88
CA LEU A 76 4.22 -8.97 4.85
C LEU A 76 5.72 -9.27 4.91
N THR A 77 6.34 -9.55 3.75
CA THR A 77 7.77 -9.86 3.72
C THR A 77 8.62 -8.68 4.18
N SER A 78 8.13 -7.44 4.01
CA SER A 78 8.79 -6.22 4.47
C SER A 78 8.68 -6.08 6.00
N GLY A 79 7.50 -6.29 6.58
CA GLY A 79 7.30 -6.28 8.04
C GLY A 79 8.11 -7.38 8.75
N VAL A 80 8.07 -8.61 8.22
CA VAL A 80 8.88 -9.74 8.73
C VAL A 80 10.37 -9.43 8.69
N ALA A 81 10.86 -8.77 7.64
CA ALA A 81 12.26 -8.39 7.52
C ALA A 81 12.67 -7.27 8.50
N VAL A 82 11.76 -6.35 8.82
CA VAL A 82 11.98 -5.34 9.87
C VAL A 82 12.02 -6.02 11.24
N SER A 83 11.08 -6.92 11.52
CA SER A 83 11.01 -7.68 12.77
C SER A 83 12.29 -8.49 13.00
N ASP A 84 12.69 -9.28 12.01
CA ASP A 84 13.92 -10.09 12.05
C ASP A 84 15.17 -9.22 12.31
N ALA A 85 15.23 -8.04 11.70
CA ALA A 85 16.35 -7.14 11.88
C ALA A 85 16.47 -6.62 13.31
N ILE A 86 15.35 -6.21 13.91
CA ILE A 86 15.33 -5.69 15.28
C ILE A 86 15.69 -6.80 16.27
N VAL A 87 15.11 -8.00 16.12
CA VAL A 87 15.44 -9.13 16.99
C VAL A 87 16.91 -9.53 16.87
N LYS A 88 17.49 -9.53 15.66
CA LYS A 88 18.93 -9.79 15.48
C LYS A 88 19.82 -8.77 16.19
N GLU A 89 19.46 -7.48 16.17
CA GLU A 89 20.20 -6.47 16.92
C GLU A 89 20.04 -6.66 18.44
N LYS A 90 18.88 -7.16 18.91
CA LYS A 90 18.67 -7.52 20.32
C LYS A 90 19.53 -8.72 20.74
N VAL A 91 19.50 -9.82 19.98
CA VAL A 91 20.28 -11.04 20.25
C VAL A 91 21.79 -10.76 20.26
N THR A 92 22.25 -9.81 19.44
CA THR A 92 23.67 -9.41 19.40
C THR A 92 24.05 -8.38 20.46
N ASN A 93 23.16 -8.04 21.39
CA ASN A 93 23.32 -7.00 22.43
C ASN A 93 23.70 -5.61 21.88
N ARG A 94 23.42 -5.36 20.60
CA ARG A 94 23.64 -4.06 19.96
C ARG A 94 22.47 -3.13 20.15
N TYR A 95 21.26 -3.67 20.20
CA TYR A 95 20.04 -2.88 20.36
C TYR A 95 20.07 -2.01 21.62
N PRO A 96 20.45 -2.50 22.83
CA PRO A 96 20.55 -1.63 24.01
C PRO A 96 21.61 -0.52 23.88
N LEU A 97 22.73 -0.81 23.21
CA LEU A 97 23.80 0.18 22.93
C LEU A 97 23.35 1.24 21.93
N LEU A 98 22.49 0.87 20.97
CA LEU A 98 21.90 1.82 20.03
C LEU A 98 20.78 2.63 20.69
N ALA A 99 19.98 1.99 21.55
CA ALA A 99 18.90 2.65 22.28
C ALA A 99 19.37 3.69 23.30
N SER A 100 20.62 3.61 23.76
CA SER A 100 21.25 4.65 24.61
C SER A 100 21.75 5.87 23.84
N SER A 101 21.64 5.85 22.51
CA SER A 101 21.89 7.03 21.68
C SER A 101 20.84 8.13 21.97
N PRO A 102 21.13 9.42 21.65
CA PRO A 102 20.18 10.51 21.91
C PRO A 102 18.84 10.35 21.17
N THR A 103 18.77 9.46 20.18
CA THR A 103 17.53 9.15 19.46
C THR A 103 16.66 8.11 20.18
N GLY A 104 17.07 7.59 21.34
CA GLY A 104 16.26 6.68 22.14
C GLY A 104 15.99 5.30 21.53
N THR A 105 15.15 4.54 22.22
CA THR A 105 14.64 3.22 21.77
C THR A 105 13.81 3.35 20.50
N PHE A 106 12.95 4.36 20.44
CA PHE A 106 12.02 4.58 19.33
C PHE A 106 12.75 5.01 18.06
N GLY A 107 13.63 6.02 18.14
CA GLY A 107 14.45 6.40 17.00
C GLY A 107 15.36 5.27 16.50
N THR A 108 15.86 4.41 17.40
CA THR A 108 16.64 3.22 17.02
C THR A 108 15.80 2.19 16.24
N ALA A 109 14.59 1.88 16.72
CA ALA A 109 13.67 0.97 16.04
C ALA A 109 13.26 1.53 14.67
N TRP A 110 12.92 2.82 14.62
CA TRP A 110 12.57 3.53 13.39
C TRP A 110 13.72 3.54 12.38
N ALA A 111 14.93 3.92 12.79
CA ALA A 111 16.11 3.93 11.92
C ALA A 111 16.42 2.53 11.38
N THR A 112 16.27 1.50 12.21
CA THR A 112 16.45 0.10 11.80
C THR A 112 15.40 -0.31 10.76
N CYS A 113 14.13 0.06 10.98
CA CYS A 113 13.04 -0.17 10.04
C CYS A 113 13.31 0.49 8.68
N VAL A 114 13.55 1.80 8.66
CA VAL A 114 13.77 2.55 7.42
C VAL A 114 15.00 2.03 6.68
N MET A 115 16.12 1.78 7.38
CA MET A 115 17.31 1.17 6.79
C MET A 115 17.00 -0.18 6.11
N ARG A 116 16.19 -1.03 6.74
CA ARG A 116 15.85 -2.35 6.20
C ARG A 116 14.92 -2.27 4.99
N LEU A 117 13.95 -1.36 5.01
CA LEU A 117 13.08 -1.09 3.87
C LEU A 117 13.90 -0.60 2.66
N HIS A 118 14.78 0.39 2.85
CA HIS A 118 15.60 0.96 1.78
C HIS A 118 16.64 -0.01 1.22
N ARG A 119 17.09 -0.98 2.03
CA ARG A 119 18.05 -1.99 1.57
C ARG A 119 17.44 -2.96 0.56
N ARG A 120 16.12 -3.12 0.52
CA ARG A 120 15.45 -3.98 -0.47
C ARG A 120 15.32 -3.22 -1.80
N SER A 121 15.75 -3.87 -2.88
CA SER A 121 15.60 -3.31 -4.24
C SER A 121 14.14 -2.99 -4.55
N SER A 122 13.21 -3.81 -4.06
CA SER A 122 11.76 -3.65 -4.23
C SER A 122 11.22 -2.30 -3.73
N PHE A 123 11.81 -1.71 -2.69
CA PHE A 123 11.36 -0.42 -2.18
C PHE A 123 11.62 0.71 -3.20
N ALA A 124 12.74 0.62 -3.93
CA ALA A 124 13.05 1.54 -5.03
C ALA A 124 12.08 1.41 -6.22
N TRP A 125 11.37 0.28 -6.34
CA TRP A 125 10.34 0.09 -7.36
C TRP A 125 9.01 0.74 -6.99
N VAL A 126 8.78 1.12 -5.73
CA VAL A 126 7.48 1.68 -5.30
C VAL A 126 7.14 2.99 -6.03
N PRO A 127 8.02 4.01 -6.07
CA PRO A 127 7.72 5.24 -6.82
C PRO A 127 7.52 4.98 -8.31
N PHE A 128 8.27 4.02 -8.87
CA PHE A 128 8.14 3.62 -10.27
C PHE A 128 6.79 2.96 -10.55
N LEU A 129 6.35 2.02 -9.71
CA LEU A 129 5.06 1.36 -9.85
C LEU A 129 3.90 2.35 -9.72
N VAL A 130 3.98 3.28 -8.77
CA VAL A 130 2.96 4.33 -8.60
C VAL A 130 2.88 5.21 -9.84
N GLY A 131 4.02 5.66 -10.37
CA GLY A 131 4.05 6.44 -11.61
C GLY A 131 3.50 5.66 -12.81
N LEU A 132 3.86 4.38 -12.93
CA LEU A 132 3.37 3.50 -13.98
C LEU A 132 1.85 3.29 -13.91
N ILE A 133 1.32 3.01 -12.73
CA ILE A 133 -0.11 2.87 -12.48
C ILE A 133 -0.83 4.18 -12.82
N SER A 134 -0.28 5.33 -12.43
CA SER A 134 -0.85 6.64 -12.79
C SER A 134 -0.91 6.86 -14.31
N ILE A 135 0.13 6.44 -15.05
CA ILE A 135 0.15 6.53 -16.52
C ILE A 135 -0.91 5.61 -17.13
N VAL A 136 -1.02 4.36 -16.64
CA VAL A 136 -2.02 3.40 -17.11
C VAL A 136 -3.43 3.95 -16.85
N VAL A 137 -3.71 4.48 -15.66
CA VAL A 137 -5.00 5.12 -15.34
C VAL A 137 -5.29 6.27 -16.29
N ALA A 138 -4.33 7.19 -16.46
CA ALA A 138 -4.51 8.33 -17.35
C ALA A 138 -4.82 7.88 -18.79
N PHE A 139 -4.08 6.89 -19.31
CA PHE A 139 -4.31 6.36 -20.64
C PHE A 139 -5.67 5.66 -20.77
N THR A 140 -6.06 4.85 -19.78
CA THR A 140 -7.38 4.21 -19.78
C THR A 140 -8.51 5.24 -19.75
N LEU A 141 -8.36 6.31 -18.98
CA LEU A 141 -9.35 7.38 -18.89
C LEU A 141 -9.49 8.11 -20.24
N VAL A 142 -8.38 8.39 -20.93
CA VAL A 142 -8.38 8.96 -22.28
C VAL A 142 -9.10 8.03 -23.27
N LEU A 143 -8.81 6.73 -23.25
CA LEU A 143 -9.48 5.75 -24.12
C LEU A 143 -10.99 5.68 -23.87
N ILE A 144 -11.40 5.70 -22.59
CA ILE A 144 -12.81 5.71 -22.21
C ILE A 144 -13.51 6.95 -22.78
N VAL A 145 -12.92 8.13 -22.58
CA VAL A 145 -13.47 9.39 -23.11
C VAL A 145 -13.61 9.34 -24.63
N LEU A 146 -12.59 8.86 -25.33
CA LEU A 146 -12.63 8.69 -26.80
C LEU A 146 -13.73 7.72 -27.24
N MET A 147 -13.90 6.59 -26.54
CA MET A 147 -14.97 5.63 -26.84
C MET A 147 -16.35 6.23 -26.64
N THR A 148 -16.55 7.00 -25.56
CA THR A 148 -17.82 7.73 -25.34
C THR A 148 -18.10 8.73 -26.47
N PHE A 149 -17.09 9.45 -26.96
CA PHE A 149 -17.26 10.35 -28.11
C PHE A 149 -17.61 9.59 -29.40
N VAL A 150 -16.99 8.44 -29.66
CA VAL A 150 -17.28 7.62 -30.85
C VAL A 150 -18.71 7.07 -30.79
N VAL A 151 -19.15 6.56 -29.64
CA VAL A 151 -20.52 6.07 -29.45
C VAL A 151 -21.53 7.20 -29.58
N ALA A 152 -21.25 8.38 -28.99
CA ALA A 152 -22.12 9.55 -29.10
C ALA A 152 -22.23 10.09 -30.53
N ALA A 153 -21.19 9.92 -31.36
CA ALA A 153 -21.19 10.33 -32.76
C ALA A 153 -21.89 9.33 -33.69
N SER A 154 -22.20 8.11 -33.22
CA SER A 154 -22.90 7.12 -34.04
C SER A 154 -24.40 7.42 -34.09
N GLU A 155 -24.94 7.66 -35.29
CA GLU A 155 -26.37 7.98 -35.53
C GLU A 155 -27.32 6.80 -35.27
N SER A 156 -26.79 5.63 -34.87
CA SER A 156 -27.58 4.46 -34.54
C SER A 156 -28.35 4.68 -33.22
N GLY A 157 -29.66 4.92 -33.33
CA GLY A 157 -30.67 4.81 -32.26
C GLY A 157 -30.27 5.37 -30.88
N ALA A 158 -30.74 6.58 -30.55
CA ALA A 158 -30.43 7.31 -29.31
C ALA A 158 -30.57 6.50 -27.99
N GLN A 159 -31.43 5.47 -27.95
CA GLN A 159 -31.59 4.63 -26.76
C GLN A 159 -30.46 3.59 -26.61
N ALA A 160 -30.02 2.97 -27.70
CA ALA A 160 -28.97 1.95 -27.65
C ALA A 160 -27.59 2.57 -27.36
N SER A 161 -27.32 3.77 -27.87
CA SER A 161 -26.10 4.53 -27.56
C SER A 161 -26.04 4.98 -26.09
N GLU A 162 -27.18 5.33 -25.49
CA GLU A 162 -27.25 5.72 -24.07
C GLU A 162 -26.96 4.54 -23.14
N GLU A 163 -27.54 3.36 -23.38
CA GLU A 163 -27.28 2.16 -22.57
C GLU A 163 -25.80 1.74 -22.62
N VAL A 164 -25.19 1.81 -23.81
CA VAL A 164 -23.76 1.51 -24.00
C VAL A 164 -22.89 2.54 -23.29
N ASN A 165 -23.22 3.84 -23.38
CA ASN A 165 -22.49 4.89 -22.68
C ASN A 165 -22.56 4.72 -21.16
N GLN A 166 -23.73 4.39 -20.60
CA GLN A 166 -23.88 4.13 -19.17
C GLN A 166 -23.07 2.90 -18.72
N MET A 167 -23.05 1.84 -19.53
CA MET A 167 -22.24 0.65 -19.26
C MET A 167 -20.74 0.97 -19.25
N ILE A 168 -20.26 1.71 -20.26
CA ILE A 168 -18.86 2.16 -20.35
C ILE A 168 -18.50 3.03 -19.15
N MET A 169 -19.35 4.01 -18.80
CA MET A 169 -19.11 4.91 -17.67
C MET A 169 -19.06 4.16 -16.33
N ARG A 170 -19.92 3.14 -16.15
CA ARG A 170 -19.93 2.28 -14.96
C ARG A 170 -18.64 1.48 -14.83
N GLN A 171 -18.18 0.87 -15.93
CA GLN A 171 -16.94 0.10 -15.95
C GLN A 171 -15.71 1.00 -15.71
N ALA A 172 -15.70 2.18 -16.33
CA ALA A 172 -14.68 3.20 -16.14
C ALA A 172 -14.57 3.63 -14.67
N ALA A 173 -15.70 3.99 -14.05
CA ALA A 173 -15.74 4.38 -12.64
C ALA A 173 -15.25 3.26 -11.71
N GLY A 174 -15.67 2.02 -11.97
CA GLY A 174 -15.19 0.86 -11.24
C GLY A 174 -13.68 0.63 -11.38
N ALA A 175 -13.14 0.73 -12.60
CA ALA A 175 -11.71 0.57 -12.87
C ALA A 175 -10.86 1.65 -12.18
N ILE A 176 -11.27 2.92 -12.31
CA ILE A 176 -10.58 4.05 -11.66
C ILE A 176 -10.61 3.88 -10.14
N GLY A 177 -11.79 3.59 -9.58
CA GLY A 177 -11.95 3.38 -8.14
C GLY A 177 -11.07 2.24 -7.61
N LEU A 178 -10.97 1.14 -8.37
CA LEU A 178 -10.13 0.01 -8.02
C LEU A 178 -8.65 0.37 -8.01
N VAL A 179 -8.18 1.15 -9.00
CA VAL A 179 -6.78 1.57 -9.03
C VAL A 179 -6.46 2.50 -7.86
N ILE A 180 -7.34 3.45 -7.56
CA ILE A 180 -7.20 4.32 -6.40
C ILE A 180 -7.10 3.48 -5.12
N LEU A 181 -8.03 2.51 -4.96
CA LEU A 181 -8.06 1.62 -3.79
C LEU A 181 -6.78 0.79 -3.70
N PHE A 182 -6.29 0.24 -4.80
CA PHE A 182 -5.04 -0.50 -4.87
C PHE A 182 -3.84 0.35 -4.45
N CYS A 183 -3.75 1.60 -4.92
CA CYS A 183 -2.68 2.51 -4.53
C CYS A 183 -2.69 2.79 -3.03
N PHE A 184 -3.84 3.15 -2.46
CA PHE A 184 -3.96 3.36 -1.01
C PHE A 184 -3.68 2.09 -0.22
N ASP A 185 -4.20 0.94 -0.66
CA ASP A 185 -3.96 -0.35 -0.03
C ASP A 185 -2.48 -0.73 -0.01
N HIS A 186 -1.73 -0.39 -1.06
CA HIS A 186 -0.28 -0.55 -1.09
C HIS A 186 0.43 0.23 0.01
N PHE A 187 0.17 1.53 0.09
CA PHE A 187 0.80 2.38 1.10
C PHE A 187 0.39 1.99 2.52
N TYR A 188 -0.92 1.81 2.76
CA TYR A 188 -1.43 1.42 4.08
C TYR A 188 -0.86 0.07 4.51
N SER A 189 -0.83 -0.93 3.63
CA SER A 189 -0.30 -2.25 3.96
C SER A 189 1.19 -2.21 4.29
N LEU A 190 1.98 -1.48 3.51
CA LEU A 190 3.42 -1.38 3.72
C LEU A 190 3.75 -0.66 5.04
N VAL A 191 3.10 0.47 5.32
CA VAL A 191 3.29 1.21 6.58
C VAL A 191 2.81 0.37 7.77
N THR A 192 1.65 -0.27 7.66
CA THR A 192 1.12 -1.17 8.71
C THR A 192 2.09 -2.31 9.02
N ALA A 193 2.61 -2.96 7.98
CA ALA A 193 3.59 -4.03 8.15
C ALA A 193 4.91 -3.54 8.78
N ALA A 194 5.36 -2.33 8.42
CA ALA A 194 6.54 -1.71 9.02
C ALA A 194 6.33 -1.40 10.51
N LEU A 195 5.17 -0.82 10.88
CA LEU A 195 4.82 -0.56 12.28
C LEU A 195 4.73 -1.84 13.10
N LEU A 196 4.06 -2.88 12.59
CA LEU A 196 3.99 -4.19 13.24
C LEU A 196 5.36 -4.85 13.37
N GLY A 197 6.18 -4.74 12.32
CA GLY A 197 7.55 -5.22 12.32
C GLY A 197 8.44 -4.53 13.35
N MET A 198 8.10 -3.31 13.80
CA MET A 198 8.75 -2.65 14.93
C MET A 198 8.13 -3.02 16.27
N LEU A 199 6.80 -3.18 16.31
CA LEU A 199 6.04 -3.41 17.53
C LEU A 199 6.26 -4.82 18.11
N VAL A 200 6.15 -5.86 17.30
CA VAL A 200 6.21 -7.25 17.78
C VAL A 200 7.56 -7.62 18.40
N PRO A 201 8.72 -7.22 17.84
CA PRO A 201 10.00 -7.47 18.47
C PRO A 201 10.19 -6.83 19.84
N VAL A 202 9.32 -5.91 20.30
CA VAL A 202 9.49 -5.24 21.60
C VAL A 202 9.49 -6.27 22.72
N ASP A 203 8.55 -7.21 22.70
CA ASP A 203 8.36 -8.21 23.74
C ASP A 203 9.05 -9.55 23.43
N GLU A 204 9.42 -9.78 22.16
CA GLU A 204 9.93 -11.08 21.70
C GLU A 204 11.45 -11.11 21.53
N ALA A 205 12.11 -12.07 22.19
CA ALA A 205 13.54 -12.33 22.02
C ALA A 205 13.83 -13.34 20.90
N ASN A 206 12.88 -14.22 20.59
CA ASN A 206 13.05 -15.26 19.59
C ASN A 206 12.67 -14.74 18.19
N PRO A 207 13.60 -14.77 17.20
CA PRO A 207 13.32 -14.24 15.86
C PRO A 207 12.21 -15.00 15.13
N SER A 208 12.09 -16.32 15.30
CA SER A 208 11.04 -17.08 14.61
C SER A 208 9.64 -16.73 15.13
N GLU A 209 9.51 -16.62 16.45
CA GLU A 209 8.26 -16.26 17.12
C GLU A 209 7.83 -14.84 16.76
N ALA A 210 8.76 -13.88 16.79
CA ALA A 210 8.48 -12.51 16.37
C ALA A 210 8.00 -12.43 14.91
N GLN A 211 8.59 -13.22 14.01
CA GLN A 211 8.18 -13.26 12.59
C GLN A 211 6.78 -13.86 12.42
N VAL A 212 6.49 -14.99 13.07
CA VAL A 212 5.18 -15.65 13.00
C VAL A 212 4.09 -14.76 13.60
N ARG A 213 4.36 -14.10 14.74
CA ARG A 213 3.43 -13.19 15.39
C ARG A 213 3.19 -11.92 14.56
N THR A 214 4.24 -11.35 13.95
CA THR A 214 4.11 -10.23 13.00
C THR A 214 3.24 -10.61 11.81
N LEU A 215 3.45 -11.80 11.24
CA LEU A 215 2.67 -12.33 10.14
C LEU A 215 1.20 -12.53 10.52
N GLY A 216 0.95 -13.18 11.66
CA GLY A 216 -0.39 -13.45 12.15
C GLY A 216 -1.19 -12.16 12.36
N ILE A 217 -0.65 -11.21 13.14
CA ILE A 217 -1.33 -9.94 13.41
C ILE A 217 -1.58 -9.15 12.13
N PHE A 218 -0.58 -9.10 11.23
CA PHE A 218 -0.73 -8.40 9.95
C PHE A 218 -1.88 -9.00 9.12
N LEU A 219 -1.89 -10.33 8.93
CA LEU A 219 -2.94 -11.00 8.16
C LEU A 219 -4.32 -10.82 8.79
N THR A 220 -4.44 -10.86 10.12
CA THR A 220 -5.71 -10.60 10.81
C THR A 220 -6.22 -9.18 10.52
N ILE A 221 -5.36 -8.16 10.62
CA ILE A 221 -5.74 -6.77 10.31
C ILE A 221 -6.15 -6.64 8.83
N GLN A 222 -5.40 -7.27 7.92
CA GLN A 222 -5.70 -7.24 6.48
C GLN A 222 -7.06 -7.88 6.16
N LEU A 223 -7.30 -9.09 6.67
CA LEU A 223 -8.56 -9.79 6.48
C LEU A 223 -9.74 -9.01 7.07
N ALA A 224 -9.58 -8.41 8.25
CA ALA A 224 -10.61 -7.56 8.85
C ALA A 224 -10.93 -6.33 7.97
N MET A 225 -9.90 -5.67 7.41
CA MET A 225 -10.09 -4.51 6.53
C MET A 225 -10.80 -4.87 5.22
N TYR A 226 -10.42 -6.00 4.61
CA TYR A 226 -11.08 -6.48 3.41
C TYR A 226 -12.51 -6.93 3.70
N PHE A 227 -12.76 -7.56 4.85
CA PHE A 227 -14.10 -7.90 5.28
C PHE A 227 -14.99 -6.66 5.43
N VAL A 228 -14.50 -5.60 6.10
CA VAL A 228 -15.24 -4.33 6.21
C VAL A 228 -15.54 -3.74 4.83
N CYS A 229 -14.55 -3.69 3.93
CA CYS A 229 -14.72 -3.17 2.58
C CYS A 229 -15.76 -3.98 1.79
N PHE A 230 -15.70 -5.30 1.88
CA PHE A 230 -16.63 -6.22 1.23
C PHE A 230 -18.05 -6.05 1.80
N SER A 231 -18.20 -6.00 3.11
CA SER A 231 -19.50 -5.79 3.76
C SER A 231 -20.15 -4.47 3.36
N VAL A 232 -19.37 -3.39 3.22
CA VAL A 232 -19.89 -2.08 2.75
C VAL A 232 -20.31 -2.17 1.29
N PHE A 233 -19.48 -2.75 0.43
CA PHE A 233 -19.78 -2.88 -0.99
C PHE A 233 -21.04 -3.75 -1.23
N PHE A 234 -21.13 -4.93 -0.62
CA PHE A 234 -22.29 -5.81 -0.80
C PHE A 234 -23.51 -5.32 -0.03
N GLY A 235 -23.35 -4.74 1.15
CA GLY A 235 -24.45 -4.16 1.92
C GLY A 235 -25.13 -3.02 1.16
N THR A 236 -24.36 -2.14 0.52
CA THR A 236 -24.92 -1.05 -0.31
C THR A 236 -25.67 -1.55 -1.54
N GLN A 237 -25.27 -2.68 -2.14
CA GLN A 237 -26.03 -3.30 -3.25
C GLN A 237 -27.31 -3.98 -2.78
N THR A 238 -27.25 -4.76 -1.70
CA THR A 238 -28.38 -5.59 -1.25
C THR A 238 -29.47 -4.76 -0.59
N PHE A 239 -29.10 -3.80 0.25
CA PHE A 239 -30.07 -3.01 1.02
C PHE A 239 -30.56 -1.76 0.29
N GLY A 240 -30.04 -1.49 -0.92
CA GLY A 240 -30.54 -0.47 -1.84
C GLY A 240 -30.76 0.87 -1.16
N LEU A 241 -29.67 1.55 -0.76
CA LEU A 241 -29.79 2.92 -0.26
C LEU A 241 -30.41 3.78 -1.39
N PRO A 242 -31.65 4.28 -1.24
CA PRO A 242 -32.46 4.77 -2.35
C PRO A 242 -31.87 6.01 -3.05
N SER A 243 -30.89 6.68 -2.42
CA SER A 243 -30.14 7.79 -3.00
C SER A 243 -28.84 7.37 -3.72
N LEU A 244 -28.31 6.17 -3.48
CA LEU A 244 -27.01 5.67 -3.99
C LEU A 244 -27.18 4.71 -5.18
N GLY A 245 -28.20 4.92 -6.02
CA GLY A 245 -28.45 4.07 -7.20
C GLY A 245 -27.30 4.10 -8.23
N ASN A 246 -26.41 5.08 -8.14
CA ASN A 246 -25.29 5.27 -9.04
C ASN A 246 -24.05 4.47 -8.57
N THR A 247 -23.48 3.66 -9.47
CA THR A 247 -22.26 2.88 -9.19
C THR A 247 -21.08 3.76 -8.74
N VAL A 248 -21.01 5.01 -9.22
CA VAL A 248 -19.98 5.97 -8.81
C VAL A 248 -20.06 6.25 -7.31
N GLU A 249 -21.25 6.53 -6.80
CA GLU A 249 -21.44 6.89 -5.39
C GLU A 249 -21.12 5.70 -4.47
N GLN A 250 -21.50 4.49 -4.90
CA GLN A 250 -21.15 3.25 -4.21
C GLN A 250 -19.62 3.05 -4.13
N VAL A 251 -18.91 3.25 -5.24
CA VAL A 251 -17.44 3.15 -5.31
C VAL A 251 -16.78 4.19 -4.40
N VAL A 252 -17.23 5.44 -4.47
CA VAL A 252 -16.71 6.55 -3.65
C VAL A 252 -16.92 6.26 -2.15
N LEU A 253 -18.13 5.83 -1.77
CA LEU A 253 -18.44 5.47 -0.38
C LEU A 253 -17.55 4.32 0.11
N THR A 254 -17.37 3.29 -0.71
CA THR A 254 -16.53 2.12 -0.37
C THR A 254 -15.08 2.54 -0.15
N ILE A 255 -14.52 3.36 -1.05
CA ILE A 255 -13.15 3.89 -0.92
C ILE A 255 -13.02 4.74 0.34
N LEU A 256 -13.99 5.61 0.61
CA LEU A 256 -13.96 6.50 1.78
C LEU A 256 -14.00 5.70 3.09
N VAL A 257 -14.91 4.73 3.21
CA VAL A 257 -14.97 3.86 4.40
C VAL A 257 -13.68 3.07 4.57
N TYR A 258 -13.13 2.53 3.47
CA TYR A 258 -11.86 1.81 3.49
C TYR A 258 -10.70 2.70 3.98
N ILE A 259 -10.56 3.91 3.45
CA ILE A 259 -9.52 4.87 3.86
C ILE A 259 -9.68 5.23 5.35
N ILE A 260 -10.91 5.52 5.81
CA ILE A 260 -11.16 5.85 7.22
C ILE A 260 -10.80 4.68 8.13
N ALA A 261 -11.26 3.46 7.82
CA ALA A 261 -10.98 2.27 8.63
C ALA A 261 -9.47 2.02 8.72
N ARG A 262 -8.76 2.14 7.60
CA ARG A 262 -7.29 2.02 7.55
C ARG A 262 -6.61 3.09 8.38
N GLU A 263 -7.02 4.34 8.23
CA GLU A 263 -6.45 5.47 8.96
C GLU A 263 -6.64 5.31 10.47
N VAL A 264 -7.81 4.85 10.93
CA VAL A 264 -8.08 4.55 12.34
C VAL A 264 -7.16 3.44 12.84
N SER A 265 -7.01 2.34 12.10
CA SER A 265 -6.12 1.25 12.48
C SER A 265 -4.67 1.68 12.57
N LEU A 266 -4.24 2.57 11.67
CA LEU A 266 -2.89 3.11 11.63
C LEU A 266 -2.63 4.04 12.83
N HIS A 267 -3.59 4.89 13.19
CA HIS A 267 -3.49 5.73 14.40
C HIS A 267 -3.43 4.88 15.66
N TRP A 268 -4.24 3.81 15.73
CA TRP A 268 -4.20 2.89 16.86
C TRP A 268 -2.84 2.21 16.97
N LEU A 269 -2.32 1.62 15.88
CA LEU A 269 -1.00 0.99 15.85
C LEU A 269 0.13 1.96 16.21
N TRP A 270 0.07 3.19 15.71
CA TRP A 270 1.05 4.22 16.02
C TRP A 270 1.07 4.56 17.51
N ARG A 271 -0.10 4.77 18.12
CA ARG A 271 -0.19 5.03 19.57
C ARG A 271 0.35 3.87 20.39
N VAL A 272 0.00 2.63 20.02
CA VAL A 272 0.49 1.43 20.70
C VAL A 272 2.02 1.34 20.58
N LEU A 273 2.59 1.61 19.41
CA LEU A 273 4.03 1.61 19.19
C LEU A 273 4.75 2.67 20.04
N VAL A 274 4.25 3.91 20.04
CA VAL A 274 4.82 5.02 20.83
C VAL A 274 4.80 4.68 22.33
N ASN A 275 3.69 4.14 22.82
CA ASN A 275 3.55 3.76 24.23
C ASN A 275 4.46 2.59 24.61
N GLN A 276 4.52 1.54 23.78
CA GLN A 276 5.35 0.35 24.06
C GLN A 276 6.85 0.64 24.03
N LEU A 277 7.28 1.58 23.20
CA LEU A 277 8.68 2.00 23.14
C LEU A 277 9.03 3.10 24.15
N ASN A 278 8.06 3.54 24.98
CA ASN A 278 8.18 4.64 25.93
C ASN A 278 8.76 5.92 25.30
N ALA A 279 8.39 6.21 24.05
CA ALA A 279 8.89 7.37 23.33
C ALA A 279 8.28 8.65 23.90
N ALA A 280 9.10 9.69 24.11
CA ALA A 280 8.57 11.00 24.45
C ALA A 280 7.78 11.55 23.24
N MET A 281 6.65 12.23 23.46
CA MET A 281 5.84 12.80 22.36
C MET A 281 6.67 13.68 21.40
N PRO A 282 7.61 14.53 21.87
CA PRO A 282 8.48 15.29 20.97
C PRO A 282 9.39 14.42 20.10
N GLU A 283 9.83 13.25 20.59
CA GLU A 283 10.66 12.31 19.83
C GLU A 283 9.86 11.66 18.70
N ALA A 284 8.64 11.21 19.00
CA ALA A 284 7.72 10.64 18.02
C ALA A 284 7.33 11.68 16.96
N GLU A 285 7.10 12.94 17.37
CA GLU A 285 6.82 14.03 16.45
C GLU A 285 8.04 14.43 15.61
N ALA A 286 9.24 14.43 16.19
CA ALA A 286 10.47 14.71 15.45
C ALA A 286 10.66 13.72 14.31
N VAL A 287 10.37 12.43 14.50
CA VAL A 287 10.40 11.43 13.42
C VAL A 287 9.40 11.74 12.30
N LEU A 288 8.25 12.32 12.63
CA LEU A 288 7.25 12.74 11.64
C LEU A 288 7.57 14.09 10.98
N GLN A 289 8.52 14.86 11.51
CA GLN A 289 8.90 16.21 11.05
C GLN A 289 10.29 16.26 10.42
N SER A 290 11.17 15.29 10.70
CA SER A 290 12.60 15.30 10.29
C SER A 290 12.84 15.02 8.80
N SER A 291 11.86 15.31 7.96
CA SER A 291 11.84 15.05 6.51
C SER A 291 11.32 16.27 5.78
#